data_AF-A0A7K6TPA2-F1
#
_entry.id   AF-A0A7K6TPA2-F1
#
_cell.length_a   1.000
_cell.length_b   1.000
_cell.length_c   1.000
_cell.angle_alpha   90.00
_cell.angle_beta   90.00
_cell.angle_gamma   90.00
#
_symmetry.space_group_name_H-M   'P 1'
#
loop_
_entity.id
_entity.type
_entity.pdbx_description
1 polymer ?
#
loop_
_entity_poly.entity_id
_entity_poly.type
_entity_poly.pdbx_seq_one_letter_code
_entity_poly.pdbx_strand_id
1 'polypeptide(L)'
;QCMSCGPGNRGSCFGPGICCGAELGCYVGTAETRRCAEEDLLPSPCQATGQPCGNGGHCATPGICCTPETCAMDASCLEEDSDGAQEVAEKNLTVLDGSAGDLLLKLMHLANRQQQQQQGKHPLL
;
A
#
# COMPACT_ATOMS: atom_id res chain seq x y z
N GLN A 1 -6.67 -13.31 16.03
CA GLN A 1 -7.17 -12.47 14.93
C GLN A 1 -8.67 -12.32 15.08
N CYS A 2 -9.22 -11.13 14.83
CA CYS A 2 -10.66 -10.92 14.81
C CYS A 2 -11.34 -11.58 13.59
N MET A 3 -12.66 -11.74 13.66
CA MET A 3 -13.49 -12.42 12.67
C MET A 3 -13.46 -11.72 11.31
N SER A 4 -13.68 -12.50 10.24
CA SER A 4 -13.86 -11.96 8.90
C SER A 4 -15.28 -11.41 8.70
N CYS A 5 -15.40 -10.38 7.87
CA CYS A 5 -16.64 -9.64 7.66
C CYS A 5 -16.73 -9.07 6.23
N GLY A 6 -17.87 -8.42 5.92
CA GLY A 6 -18.10 -7.76 4.64
C GLY A 6 -18.28 -8.69 3.44
N PRO A 7 -18.41 -8.12 2.22
CA PRO A 7 -18.67 -8.88 1.00
C PRO A 7 -17.59 -9.93 0.76
N GLY A 8 -18.00 -11.20 0.66
CA GLY A 8 -17.09 -12.32 0.43
C GLY A 8 -16.11 -12.62 1.57
N ASN A 9 -16.35 -12.13 2.79
CA ASN A 9 -15.44 -12.29 3.94
C ASN A 9 -14.06 -11.70 3.72
N ARG A 10 -13.97 -10.66 2.90
CA ARG A 10 -12.70 -10.04 2.50
C ARG A 10 -12.24 -8.94 3.46
N GLY A 11 -13.05 -8.60 4.45
CA GLY A 11 -12.70 -7.69 5.54
C GLY A 11 -12.42 -8.42 6.84
N SER A 12 -11.91 -7.69 7.82
CA SER A 12 -11.76 -8.10 9.21
C SER A 12 -12.45 -7.11 10.13
N CYS A 13 -12.96 -7.61 11.25
CA CYS A 13 -13.58 -6.79 12.28
C CYS A 13 -12.53 -5.97 13.04
N PHE A 14 -12.79 -4.67 13.17
CA PHE A 14 -11.98 -3.76 13.99
C PHE A 14 -12.73 -3.33 15.26
N GLY A 15 -14.05 -3.53 15.29
CA GLY A 15 -14.95 -3.33 16.42
C GLY A 15 -16.36 -3.82 16.07
N PRO A 16 -17.32 -3.82 17.02
CA PRO A 16 -18.65 -4.44 16.82
C PRO A 16 -19.45 -3.80 15.67
N GLY A 17 -19.17 -2.54 15.36
CA GLY A 17 -19.78 -1.78 14.26
C GLY A 17 -18.82 -1.44 13.12
N ILE A 18 -17.64 -2.07 13.03
CA ILE A 18 -16.58 -1.68 12.08
C ILE A 18 -16.01 -2.92 11.38
N CYS A 19 -16.12 -2.92 10.05
CA CYS A 19 -15.52 -3.93 9.18
C CYS A 19 -14.65 -3.26 8.11
N CYS A 20 -13.38 -3.63 8.01
CA CYS A 20 -12.45 -3.02 7.06
C CYS A 20 -11.65 -4.06 6.28
N GLY A 21 -11.21 -3.71 5.08
CA GLY A 21 -10.25 -4.48 4.31
C GLY A 21 -9.61 -3.63 3.21
N ALA A 22 -8.38 -3.95 2.84
CA ALA A 22 -7.55 -3.14 1.94
C ALA A 22 -8.25 -2.78 0.60
N GLU A 23 -9.02 -3.70 0.03
CA GLU A 23 -9.76 -3.48 -1.22
C GLU A 23 -11.25 -3.12 -1.02
N LEU A 24 -11.73 -3.12 0.21
CA LEU A 24 -13.12 -2.81 0.56
C LEU A 24 -13.28 -1.38 1.10
N GLY A 25 -12.21 -0.79 1.62
CA GLY A 25 -12.30 0.35 2.53
C GLY A 25 -12.87 -0.09 3.89
N CYS A 26 -13.62 0.79 4.53
CA CYS A 26 -14.25 0.53 5.82
C CYS A 26 -15.76 0.75 5.77
N TYR A 27 -16.48 -0.22 6.31
CA TYR A 27 -17.90 -0.18 6.59
C TYR A 27 -18.10 0.13 8.07
N VAL A 28 -18.86 1.19 8.37
CA VAL A 28 -19.14 1.63 9.75
C VAL A 28 -20.66 1.68 9.95
N GLY A 29 -21.18 0.84 10.84
CA GLY A 29 -22.60 0.77 11.17
C GLY A 29 -23.52 0.28 10.04
N THR A 30 -22.98 -0.43 9.06
CA THR A 30 -23.73 -0.97 7.91
C THR A 30 -24.02 -2.47 8.07
N ALA A 31 -24.73 -3.08 7.13
CA ALA A 31 -25.10 -4.50 7.22
C ALA A 31 -23.89 -5.45 7.22
N GLU A 32 -22.79 -5.01 6.61
CA GLU A 32 -21.51 -5.70 6.50
C GLU A 32 -20.83 -5.94 7.86
N THR A 33 -21.18 -5.15 8.88
CA THR A 33 -20.57 -5.22 10.22
C THR A 33 -21.33 -6.13 11.18
N ARG A 34 -22.48 -6.69 10.77
CA ARG A 34 -23.33 -7.52 11.66
C ARG A 34 -22.58 -8.67 12.34
N ARG A 35 -21.64 -9.28 11.62
CA ARG A 35 -20.85 -10.39 12.16
C ARG A 35 -19.83 -9.95 13.20
N CYS A 36 -19.42 -8.69 13.20
CA CYS A 36 -18.47 -8.16 14.18
C CYS A 36 -19.09 -8.01 15.56
N ALA A 37 -20.40 -7.74 15.66
CA ALA A 37 -21.11 -7.74 16.94
C ALA A 37 -21.16 -9.13 17.61
N GLU A 38 -20.93 -10.20 16.86
CA GLU A 38 -20.84 -11.56 17.42
C GLU A 38 -19.53 -11.77 18.20
N GLU A 39 -18.51 -10.93 18.02
CA GLU A 39 -17.25 -11.01 18.77
C GLU A 39 -17.44 -10.72 20.27
N ASP A 40 -18.38 -9.85 20.63
CA ASP A 40 -18.70 -9.52 22.02
C ASP A 40 -19.23 -10.75 22.81
N LEU A 41 -19.68 -11.78 22.09
CA LEU A 41 -20.16 -13.04 22.68
C LEU A 41 -19.02 -14.04 22.91
N LEU A 42 -17.83 -13.80 22.36
CA LEU A 42 -16.69 -14.69 22.50
C LEU A 42 -15.89 -14.34 23.76
N PRO A 43 -15.59 -15.32 24.64
CA PRO A 43 -14.84 -15.07 25.87
C PRO A 43 -13.35 -14.79 25.63
N SER A 44 -12.82 -15.19 24.47
CA SER A 44 -11.42 -14.98 24.10
C SER A 44 -11.24 -13.65 23.37
N PRO A 45 -10.27 -12.82 23.78
CA PRO A 45 -9.99 -11.57 23.06
C PRO A 45 -9.46 -11.85 21.65
N CYS A 46 -9.83 -10.99 20.72
CA CYS A 46 -9.25 -10.94 19.39
C CYS A 46 -8.36 -9.70 19.23
N GLN A 47 -7.57 -9.67 18.16
CA GLN A 47 -6.76 -8.53 17.77
C GLN A 47 -7.06 -8.22 16.30
N ALA A 48 -7.28 -6.94 15.99
CA ALA A 48 -7.43 -6.48 14.61
C ALA A 48 -6.12 -6.67 13.83
N THR A 49 -6.21 -6.83 12.51
CA THR A 49 -5.04 -6.86 11.61
C THR A 49 -4.47 -5.46 11.41
N GLY A 50 -3.22 -5.38 10.92
CA GLY A 50 -2.59 -4.14 10.52
C GLY A 50 -1.55 -3.62 11.51
N GLN A 51 -0.72 -2.66 11.07
CA GLN A 51 0.25 -2.02 11.93
C GLN A 51 -0.45 -1.08 12.93
N PRO A 52 0.08 -0.93 14.16
CA PRO A 52 -0.47 0.03 15.12
C PRO A 52 -0.40 1.47 14.59
N CYS A 53 -1.40 2.27 14.89
CA CYS A 53 -1.49 3.68 14.51
C CYS A 53 -2.26 4.48 15.57
N GLY A 54 -2.07 5.80 15.57
CA GLY A 54 -2.73 6.72 16.51
C GLY A 54 -2.65 6.27 17.97
N ASN A 55 -3.75 6.46 18.71
CA ASN A 55 -3.87 6.05 20.11
C ASN A 55 -4.64 4.73 20.25
N GLY A 56 -3.94 3.61 20.10
CA GLY A 56 -4.52 2.27 20.25
C GLY A 56 -5.30 1.77 19.03
N GLY A 57 -5.12 2.41 17.87
CA GLY A 57 -5.71 1.97 16.61
C GLY A 57 -4.80 1.04 15.81
N HIS A 58 -5.35 0.47 14.74
CA HIS A 58 -4.62 -0.32 13.76
C HIS A 58 -5.00 0.13 12.34
N CYS A 59 -4.02 0.10 11.43
CA CYS A 59 -4.22 0.46 10.03
C CYS A 59 -5.12 -0.57 9.35
N ALA A 60 -6.30 -0.12 8.92
CA ALA A 60 -7.36 -1.01 8.46
C ALA A 60 -7.42 -1.14 6.93
N THR A 61 -6.97 -0.10 6.25
CA THR A 61 -6.86 0.05 4.79
C THR A 61 -5.91 1.23 4.52
N PRO A 62 -5.34 1.39 3.31
CA PRO A 62 -4.39 2.47 3.05
C PRO A 62 -4.92 3.85 3.45
N GLY A 63 -4.17 4.53 4.33
CA GLY A 63 -4.47 5.86 4.85
C GLY A 63 -5.55 5.93 5.93
N ILE A 64 -6.06 4.81 6.46
CA ILE A 64 -7.11 4.80 7.49
C ILE A 64 -6.67 4.00 8.72
N CYS A 65 -6.69 4.67 9.88
CA CYS A 65 -6.49 4.10 11.20
C CYS A 65 -7.83 3.88 11.91
N CYS A 66 -8.07 2.69 12.45
CA CYS A 66 -9.30 2.38 13.18
C CYS A 66 -9.03 1.92 14.62
N THR A 67 -9.79 2.47 15.56
CA THR A 67 -10.02 1.91 16.90
C THR A 67 -11.30 1.06 16.88
N PRO A 68 -11.65 0.36 17.98
CA PRO A 68 -12.92 -0.38 18.06
C PRO A 68 -14.18 0.48 17.89
N GLU A 69 -14.05 1.78 18.02
CA GLU A 69 -15.17 2.73 18.05
C GLU A 69 -15.22 3.64 16.83
N THR A 70 -14.06 4.00 16.26
CA THR A 70 -13.98 5.02 15.21
C THR A 70 -12.86 4.73 14.21
N CYS A 71 -12.97 5.28 13.01
CA CYS A 71 -11.89 5.32 12.03
C CYS A 71 -11.59 6.77 11.64
N ALA A 72 -10.32 7.07 11.40
CA ALA A 72 -9.85 8.37 10.95
C ALA A 72 -8.78 8.18 9.87
N MET A 73 -8.60 9.20 9.03
CA MET A 73 -7.46 9.23 8.13
C MET A 73 -6.17 9.38 8.94
N ASP A 74 -5.17 8.57 8.63
CA ASP A 74 -3.85 8.62 9.24
C ASP A 74 -2.79 8.36 8.17
N ALA A 75 -1.85 9.30 8.03
CA ALA A 75 -0.76 9.19 7.06
C ALA A 75 0.19 8.04 7.40
N SER A 76 0.28 7.60 8.67
CA SER A 76 1.07 6.44 9.05
C SER A 76 0.54 5.12 8.48
N CYS A 77 -0.71 5.12 8.01
CA CYS A 77 -1.35 3.96 7.39
C CYS A 77 -1.29 4.01 5.86
N LEU A 78 -0.68 5.03 5.27
CA LEU A 78 -0.37 4.99 3.85
C LEU A 78 0.71 3.93 3.66
N GLU A 79 0.50 3.06 2.69
CA GLU A 79 1.55 2.13 2.30
C GLU A 79 2.61 2.98 1.60
N GLU A 80 3.65 3.35 2.35
CA GLU A 80 4.92 3.66 1.72
C GLU A 80 5.30 2.37 1.00
N ASP A 81 5.43 2.43 -0.32
CA ASP A 81 5.81 1.32 -1.18
C ASP A 81 6.99 0.58 -0.54
N SER A 82 6.68 -0.44 0.27
CA SER A 82 7.64 -1.11 1.12
C SER A 82 8.29 -2.17 0.25
N ASP A 83 9.02 -1.68 -0.74
CA ASP A 83 9.98 -2.46 -1.50
C ASP A 83 11.18 -2.68 -0.59
N GLY A 84 11.21 -3.84 0.04
CA GLY A 84 12.43 -4.48 0.51
C GLY A 84 13.15 -3.82 1.69
N ALA A 85 13.56 -4.66 2.63
CA ALA A 85 14.76 -4.36 3.39
C ALA A 85 15.93 -4.09 2.42
N GLN A 86 16.36 -2.85 2.24
CA GLN A 86 17.78 -2.46 2.07
C GLN A 86 17.98 -0.94 1.94
N GLU A 87 18.80 -0.43 2.87
CA GLU A 87 19.90 0.52 2.64
C GLU A 87 19.58 1.92 2.06
N VAL A 88 19.63 2.90 2.97
CA VAL A 88 20.26 4.23 2.84
C VAL A 88 20.72 4.63 1.42
N ALA A 89 20.01 5.56 0.78
CA ALA A 89 20.61 6.71 0.07
C ALA A 89 19.53 7.62 -0.52
N GLU A 90 19.54 8.88 -0.11
CA GLU A 90 18.83 10.00 -0.72
C GLU A 90 18.99 10.00 -2.25
N LYS A 91 17.94 9.76 -3.05
CA LYS A 91 17.95 10.08 -4.48
C LYS A 91 16.60 10.60 -4.96
N ASN A 92 16.67 11.78 -5.57
CA ASN A 92 15.59 12.55 -6.18
C ASN A 92 14.67 11.72 -7.10
N LEU A 93 13.37 11.93 -6.91
CA LEU A 93 12.32 12.11 -7.91
C LEU A 93 12.67 11.70 -9.36
N THR A 94 12.27 10.50 -9.77
CA THR A 94 11.24 10.22 -10.78
C THR A 94 11.09 8.70 -10.84
N VAL A 95 10.01 8.17 -10.24
CA VAL A 95 9.64 6.76 -10.40
C VAL A 95 9.19 6.57 -11.84
N LEU A 96 10.10 6.10 -12.67
CA LEU A 96 9.77 5.41 -13.91
C LEU A 96 10.02 3.94 -13.63
N ASP A 97 8.95 3.17 -13.63
CA ASP A 97 8.92 1.72 -13.51
C ASP A 97 10.15 1.08 -14.20
N GLY A 98 10.81 0.14 -13.50
CA GLY A 98 12.13 -0.38 -13.86
C GLY A 98 12.19 -0.95 -15.28
N SER A 99 11.05 -1.36 -15.85
CA SER A 99 10.93 -1.83 -17.23
C SER A 99 11.05 -0.71 -18.27
N ALA A 100 10.41 0.44 -18.05
CA ALA A 100 10.40 1.58 -18.96
C ALA A 100 11.69 2.41 -18.85
N GLY A 101 12.24 2.52 -17.64
CA GLY A 101 13.52 3.20 -17.39
C GLY A 101 14.69 2.54 -18.11
N ASP A 102 14.78 1.20 -18.07
CA ASP A 102 15.85 0.44 -18.72
C ASP A 102 15.77 0.52 -20.26
N LEU A 103 14.55 0.53 -20.81
CA LEU A 103 14.34 0.73 -22.25
C LEU A 103 14.78 2.13 -22.71
N LEU A 104 14.45 3.17 -21.95
CA LEU A 104 14.86 4.54 -22.25
C LEU A 104 16.39 4.67 -22.23
N LEU A 105 17.05 4.06 -21.24
CA LEU A 105 18.51 4.07 -21.14
C LEU A 105 19.16 3.34 -22.32
N LYS A 106 18.62 2.19 -22.73
CA LYS A 106 19.08 1.45 -23.92
C LYS A 106 18.93 2.27 -25.20
N LEU A 107 17.81 2.98 -25.38
CA LEU A 107 17.58 3.83 -26.53
C LEU A 107 18.56 5.01 -26.58
N MET A 108 18.85 5.65 -25.45
CA MET A 108 19.84 6.72 -25.37
C MET A 108 21.26 6.23 -25.72
N HIS A 109 21.65 5.04 -25.26
CA HIS A 109 22.94 4.45 -25.63
C HIS A 109 23.04 4.14 -27.14
N LEU A 110 21.95 3.70 -27.77
CA LEU A 110 21.90 3.44 -29.21
C LEU A 110 22.01 4.74 -30.03
N ALA A 111 21.30 5.79 -29.62
CA ALA A 111 21.38 7.11 -30.24
C ALA A 111 22.80 7.70 -30.14
N ASN A 112 23.43 7.56 -28.97
CA ASN A 112 24.79 8.06 -28.74
C ASN A 112 25.85 7.28 -29.56
N ARG A 113 25.66 5.96 -29.76
CA ARG A 113 26.51 5.16 -30.66
C ARG A 113 26.33 5.56 -32.13
N GLN A 114 25.13 5.93 -32.57
CA GLN A 114 24.94 6.47 -33.93
C GLN A 114 25.63 7.82 -34.11
N GLN A 115 25.64 8.68 -33.10
CA GLN A 115 26.35 9.96 -33.14
C GLN A 115 27.87 9.78 -33.27
N GLN A 116 28.46 8.82 -32.56
CA GLN A 116 29.88 8.47 -32.69
C GLN A 116 30.21 7.86 -34.08
N GLN A 117 29.32 7.06 -34.66
CA GLN A 117 29.52 6.54 -36.03
C GLN A 117 29.45 7.64 -37.10
N GLN A 118 28.66 8.70 -36.88
CA GLN A 118 28.64 9.86 -37.78
C GLN A 118 29.89 10.73 -37.64
N GLN A 119 30.46 10.88 -36.44
CA GLN A 119 31.74 11.60 -36.24
C GLN A 119 32.98 10.79 -36.66
N GLY A 120 32.91 9.45 -36.68
CA GLY A 120 33.99 8.57 -37.12
C GLY A 120 34.12 8.38 -38.64
N LYS A 121 33.27 9.04 -39.45
CA LYS A 121 33.29 8.94 -40.92
C LYS A 121 33.31 10.33 -41.53
N HIS A 122 34.36 11.11 -41.22
CA HIS A 122 34.81 12.19 -42.08
C HIS A 122 35.79 11.59 -43.12
N PRO A 123 35.45 11.55 -44.41
CA PRO A 123 36.44 11.45 -45.47
C PRO A 123 37.15 12.81 -45.62
N LEU A 124 38.49 12.74 -45.63
CA LEU A 124 39.48 13.62 -46.28
C LEU A 124 39.10 15.05 -46.68
N LEU A 125 39.87 16.01 -46.14
CA LEU A 125 40.64 16.96 -46.94
C LEU A 125 42.00 17.20 -46.28
#